data_AF-A0A7K1SVH2-F1
#
_entry.id   AF-A0A7K1SVH2-F1
#
_cell.length_a   1.000
_cell.length_b   1.000
_cell.length_c   1.000
_cell.angle_alpha   90.00
_cell.angle_beta   90.00
_cell.angle_gamma   90.00
#
_symmetry.space_group_name_H-M   'P 1'
#
loop_
_entity.id
_entity.type
_entity.pdbx_description
1 polymer ?
#
loop_
_entity_poly.entity_id
_entity_poly.type
_entity_poly.pdbx_seq_one_letter_code
_entity_poly.pdbx_strand_id
1 'polypeptide(L)' 'MERKMAMVVTFVKMEEQDQLDVQFWQSKPASERLAEVTRLRINYYTWLNGSYPKKIAKVVAKRTL' A
#
# COMPACT_ATOMS: atom_id res chain seq x y z
N MET A 1 -5.37 30.53 -9.49
CA MET A 1 -6.13 29.48 -10.20
C MET A 1 -5.95 28.18 -9.42
N GLU A 2 -6.87 27.88 -8.51
CA GLU A 2 -6.79 26.68 -7.66
C GLU A 2 -7.28 25.45 -8.45
N ARG A 3 -6.42 24.43 -8.56
CA ARG A 3 -6.79 23.16 -9.20
C ARG A 3 -7.69 22.38 -8.24
N LYS A 4 -9.01 22.38 -8.48
CA LYS A 4 -9.93 21.40 -7.86
C LYS A 4 -9.58 20.02 -8.41
N MET A 5 -8.88 19.20 -7.64
CA MET A 5 -8.77 17.77 -7.94
C MET A 5 -10.15 17.14 -7.77
N ALA A 6 -10.76 16.70 -8.86
CA ALA A 6 -11.95 15.86 -8.80
C ALA A 6 -11.52 14.51 -8.22
N MET A 7 -11.82 14.25 -6.95
CA MET A 7 -11.68 12.90 -6.39
C MET A 7 -12.74 12.02 -7.04
N VAL A 8 -12.34 11.25 -8.06
CA VAL A 8 -13.15 10.17 -8.59
C VAL A 8 -13.06 9.02 -7.59
N VAL A 9 -14.08 8.88 -6.74
CA VAL A 9 -14.20 7.76 -5.81
C VAL A 9 -14.97 6.66 -6.52
N THR A 10 -14.30 5.56 -6.86
CA THR A 10 -14.97 4.35 -7.34
C THR A 10 -15.38 3.53 -6.12
N PHE A 11 -16.68 3.34 -5.93
CA PHE A 11 -17.20 2.43 -4.92
C PHE A 11 -17.06 1.00 -5.43
N VAL A 12 -16.10 0.27 -4.87
CA VAL A 12 -15.94 -1.16 -5.09
C VAL A 12 -16.80 -1.88 -4.06
N LYS A 13 -17.63 -2.85 -4.51
CA LYS A 13 -18.38 -3.72 -3.59
C LYS A 13 -17.35 -4.56 -2.82
N MET A 14 -17.39 -4.49 -1.49
CA MET A 14 -16.59 -5.40 -0.67
C MET A 14 -17.29 -6.74 -0.59
N GLU A 15 -16.58 -7.78 -0.97
CA GLU A 15 -17.02 -9.16 -0.75
C GLU A 15 -16.69 -9.59 0.69
N GLU A 16 -17.32 -10.66 1.19
CA GLU A 16 -17.14 -11.13 2.57
C GLU A 16 -15.67 -11.49 2.87
N GLN A 17 -14.96 -12.06 1.90
CA GLN A 17 -13.54 -12.35 2.00
C GLN A 17 -12.69 -11.07 2.15
N ASP A 18 -13.04 -10.00 1.43
CA ASP A 18 -12.37 -8.70 1.57
C ASP A 18 -12.59 -8.11 2.97
N GLN A 19 -13.79 -8.30 3.53
CA GLN A 19 -14.12 -7.80 4.87
C GLN A 19 -13.30 -8.50 5.96
N LEU A 20 -13.07 -9.81 5.83
CA LEU A 20 -12.22 -10.59 6.75
C LEU A 20 -10.75 -10.16 6.64
N ASP A 21 -10.25 -9.93 5.43
CA ASP A 21 -8.89 -9.44 5.21
C ASP A 21 -8.70 -8.04 5.81
N VAL A 22 -9.69 -7.15 5.67
CA VAL A 22 -9.68 -5.82 6.29
C VAL A 22 -9.62 -5.93 7.81
N GLN A 23 -10.46 -6.78 8.42
CA GLN A 23 -10.46 -6.98 9.87
C GLN A 23 -9.14 -7.58 10.37
N PHE A 24 -8.61 -8.59 9.66
CA PHE A 24 -7.32 -9.19 9.97
C PHE A 24 -6.23 -8.12 9.99
N TRP A 25 -6.11 -7.31 8.94
CA TRP A 25 -5.07 -6.28 8.89
C TRP A 25 -5.29 -5.16 9.92
N GLN A 26 -6.54 -4.79 10.21
CA GLN A 26 -6.83 -3.83 11.29
C GLN A 26 -6.44 -4.34 12.67
N SER A 27 -6.46 -5.66 12.89
CA SER A 27 -6.00 -6.27 14.16
C SER A 27 -4.48 -6.22 14.36
N LYS A 28 -3.69 -5.92 13.30
CA LYS A 28 -2.23 -5.92 13.35
C LYS A 28 -1.64 -4.56 13.73
N PRO A 29 -0.51 -4.53 14.46
CA PRO A 29 0.25 -3.31 14.68
C PRO A 29 0.59 -2.58 13.37
N ALA A 30 0.69 -1.25 13.44
CA ALA A 30 1.06 -0.43 12.28
C ALA A 30 2.42 -0.84 11.69
N SER A 31 3.37 -1.26 12.53
CA SER A 31 4.68 -1.78 12.12
C SER A 31 4.56 -3.04 11.25
N GLU A 32 3.74 -4.01 11.65
CA GLU A 32 3.51 -5.24 10.89
C GLU A 32 2.82 -4.97 9.56
N ARG A 33 1.78 -4.12 9.56
CA ARG A 33 1.13 -3.69 8.31
C ARG A 33 2.09 -3.04 7.34
N LEU A 34 2.95 -2.13 7.83
CA LEU A 34 3.93 -1.45 6.98
C LEU A 34 5.01 -2.39 6.46
N ALA A 35 5.47 -3.34 7.27
CA ALA A 35 6.43 -4.36 6.84
C ALA A 35 5.85 -5.19 5.70
N GLU A 36 4.59 -5.62 5.82
CA GLU A 36 3.93 -6.41 4.78
C GLU A 36 3.70 -5.61 3.49
N VAL A 37 3.19 -4.38 3.59
CA VAL A 37 3.02 -3.51 2.41
C VAL A 37 4.37 -3.28 1.70
N THR A 38 5.45 -3.15 2.47
CA THR A 38 6.81 -2.99 1.93
C THR A 38 7.26 -4.27 1.22
N ARG A 39 7.05 -5.43 1.83
CA ARG A 39 7.34 -6.74 1.23
C ARG A 39 6.59 -6.94 -0.09
N LEU A 40 5.29 -6.69 -0.11
CA LEU A 40 4.45 -6.78 -1.31
C LEU A 40 4.93 -5.86 -2.42
N ARG A 41 5.29 -4.61 -2.08
CA ARG A 41 5.87 -3.67 -3.07
C ARG A 41 7.17 -4.17 -3.65
N ILE A 42 8.10 -4.66 -2.82
CA ILE A 42 9.37 -5.21 -3.30
C ILE A 42 9.11 -6.36 -4.27
N ASN A 43 8.23 -7.29 -3.89
CA ASN A 43 7.90 -8.45 -4.71
C ASN A 43 7.25 -8.04 -6.05
N TYR A 44 6.27 -7.14 -6.02
CA TYR A 44 5.59 -6.67 -7.22
C TYR A 44 6.56 -6.02 -8.21
N TYR A 45 7.39 -5.09 -7.73
CA TYR A 45 8.35 -4.40 -8.59
C TYR A 45 9.46 -5.32 -9.09
N THR A 46 9.89 -6.27 -8.27
CA THR A 46 10.89 -7.27 -8.67
C THR A 46 10.32 -8.20 -9.73
N TRP A 47 9.07 -8.65 -9.59
CA TRP A 47 8.38 -9.42 -10.61
C TRP A 47 8.19 -8.62 -11.91
N LEU A 48 7.74 -7.37 -11.81
CA LEU A 48 7.42 -6.54 -12.98
C LEU A 48 8.67 -6.04 -13.72
N ASN A 49 9.72 -5.63 -13.00
CA ASN A 49 10.88 -4.92 -13.56
C ASN A 49 12.21 -5.65 -13.34
N GLY A 50 12.19 -6.86 -12.79
CA GLY A 50 13.38 -7.63 -12.42
C GLY A 50 14.15 -7.09 -11.20
N SER A 51 13.79 -5.91 -10.67
CA SER A 51 14.44 -5.32 -9.50
C SER A 51 13.55 -4.28 -8.79
N TYR A 52 13.85 -4.02 -7.51
CA TYR A 52 13.18 -2.96 -6.75
C TYR A 52 13.87 -1.60 -6.95
N PRO A 53 13.15 -0.54 -7.42
CA PRO A 53 13.76 0.76 -7.68
C PRO A 53 14.33 1.43 -6.41
N LYS A 54 15.63 1.75 -6.44
CA LYS A 54 16.35 2.42 -5.34
C LYS A 54 15.72 3.76 -4.93
N LYS A 55 15.07 4.48 -5.86
CA LYS A 55 14.39 5.75 -5.57
C LYS A 55 13.19 5.58 -4.63
N ILE A 56 12.43 4.49 -4.76
CA ILE A 56 11.25 4.20 -3.92
C ILE A 56 11.69 3.76 -2.53
N ALA A 57 12.72 2.91 -2.45
CA ALA A 57 13.33 2.47 -1.19
C ALA A 57 13.68 3.66 -0.27
N LYS A 58 14.21 4.75 -0.84
CA LYS A 58 14.63 5.96 -0.11
C LYS A 58 13.46 6.79 0.45
N VAL A 59 12.28 6.71 -0.17
CA VAL A 59 11.10 7.49 0.26
C VAL A 59 10.34 6.77 1.36
N VAL A 60 10.21 5.44 1.28
CA VAL A 60 9.50 4.64 2.30
C VAL A 60 10.25 4.66 3.64
N ALA A 61 11.58 4.61 3.64
CA ALA A 61 12.40 4.64 4.86
C ALA A 61 12.53 6.03 5.52
N LYS A 62 12.08 7.11 4.88
CA LYS A 62 12.23 8.49 5.38
C LYS A 62 11.00 9.02 6.12
N ARG A 63 9.84 8.39 6.00
CA ARG A 63 8.70 8.70 6.84
C ARG A 63 8.85 7.91 8.13
N THR A 64 9.58 8.50 9.08
CA THR A 64 9.46 8.15 10.49
C THR A 64 7.99 8.29 10.85
N LEU A 65 7.38 7.19 11.29
CA LEU A 65 6.08 7.23 11.97
C LEU A 65 6.19 8.05 13.26
#